data_AF-A0A839JSC6-F1
#
_entry.id   AF-A0A839JSC6-F1
#
_cell.length_a   1.000
_cell.length_b   1.000
_cell.length_c   1.000
_cell.angle_alpha   90.00
_cell.angle_beta   90.00
_cell.angle_gamma   90.00
#
_symmetry.space_group_name_H-M   'P 1'
#
loop_
_entity.id
_entity.type
_entity.pdbx_description
1 polymer ?
#
loop_
_entity_poly.entity_id
_entity_poly.type
_entity_poly.pdbx_seq_one_letter_code
_entity_poly.pdbx_strand_id
1 'polypeptide(L)'
;MLDIFITSRVRRKIVVVYAKYPDFHTHVRGLAKLIKEDPGNIQRELKRLEKVGFLRSEKQGNSRAYFTNKQFPIFKELQSMVIKSQQHAARPKRSSVDRD
;
A
#
# COMPACT_ATOMS: atom_id res chain seq x y z
N MET A 1 11.44 -6.60 0.98
CA MET A 1 12.08 -5.34 1.46
C MET A 1 11.17 -4.44 2.30
N LEU A 2 9.96 -4.07 1.87
CA LEU A 2 9.08 -3.23 2.72
C LEU A 2 8.65 -3.90 4.03
N ASP A 3 8.70 -5.22 4.09
CA ASP A 3 8.52 -6.08 5.26
C ASP A 3 9.51 -5.83 6.40
N ILE A 4 10.70 -5.30 6.09
CA ILE A 4 11.70 -4.92 7.09
C ILE A 4 11.19 -3.75 7.96
N PHE A 5 10.48 -2.79 7.35
CA PHE A 5 10.03 -1.58 8.03
C PHE A 5 8.54 -1.62 8.42
N ILE A 6 7.72 -2.32 7.63
CA ILE A 6 6.28 -2.42 7.84
C ILE A 6 5.95 -3.89 8.05
N THR A 7 5.80 -4.32 9.30
CA THR A 7 5.59 -5.74 9.66
C THR A 7 4.23 -6.30 9.26
N SER A 8 3.18 -5.47 9.25
CA SER A 8 1.83 -5.87 8.82
C SER A 8 1.77 -6.10 7.31
N ARG A 9 1.45 -7.34 6.89
CA ARG A 9 1.28 -7.72 5.48
C ARG A 9 0.19 -6.89 4.79
N VAL A 10 -0.93 -6.71 5.46
CA VAL A 10 -2.08 -5.96 4.93
C VAL A 10 -1.69 -4.48 4.75
N ARG A 11 -1.02 -3.88 5.75
CA ARG A 11 -0.55 -2.49 5.64
C ARG A 11 0.40 -2.30 4.48
N ARG A 12 1.34 -3.23 4.25
CA ARG A 12 2.24 -3.18 3.08
C ARG A 12 1.48 -3.13 1.77
N LYS A 13 0.50 -4.02 1.58
CA LYS A 13 -0.32 -4.06 0.36
C LYS A 13 -1.07 -2.74 0.16
N ILE A 14 -1.67 -2.19 1.22
CA ILE A 14 -2.39 -0.90 1.17
C ILE A 14 -1.43 0.24 0.79
N VAL A 15 -0.28 0.34 1.48
CA VAL A 15 0.73 1.37 1.19
C VAL A 15 1.22 1.28 -0.25
N VAL A 16 1.45 0.06 -0.78
CA VAL A 16 1.85 -0.12 -2.18
C VAL A 16 0.81 0.46 -3.14
N VAL A 17 -0.48 0.15 -2.94
CA VAL A 17 -1.57 0.65 -3.81
C VAL A 17 -1.62 2.17 -3.78
N TYR A 18 -1.76 2.76 -2.59
CA TYR A 18 -2.00 4.20 -2.44
C TYR A 18 -0.77 5.08 -2.71
N ALA A 19 0.44 4.55 -2.49
CA ALA A 19 1.66 5.28 -2.83
C ALA A 19 1.96 5.19 -4.33
N LYS A 20 1.70 4.05 -4.99
CA LYS A 20 1.94 3.88 -6.44
C LYS A 20 0.88 4.59 -7.27
N TYR A 21 -0.37 4.57 -6.83
CA TYR A 21 -1.51 5.16 -7.52
C TYR A 21 -2.16 6.22 -6.60
N PRO A 22 -1.59 7.42 -6.50
CA PRO A 22 -2.09 8.44 -5.56
C PRO A 22 -3.46 9.01 -5.92
N ASP A 23 -3.94 8.79 -7.14
CA ASP A 23 -5.30 9.09 -7.61
C ASP A 23 -6.26 7.91 -7.44
N PHE A 24 -5.84 6.85 -6.74
CA PHE A 24 -6.69 5.70 -6.45
C PHE A 24 -7.66 6.00 -5.30
N HIS A 25 -8.95 5.83 -5.58
CA HIS A 25 -10.04 6.08 -4.64
C HIS A 25 -10.92 4.82 -4.58
N THR A 26 -11.15 4.27 -3.38
CA THR A 26 -12.05 3.12 -3.24
C THR A 26 -12.55 2.94 -1.81
N HIS A 27 -13.63 2.18 -1.67
CA HIS A 27 -14.15 1.75 -0.38
C HIS A 27 -13.49 0.44 0.07
N VAL A 28 -13.64 0.11 1.36
CA VAL A 28 -13.01 -1.07 2.01
C VAL A 28 -13.21 -2.37 1.22
N ARG A 29 -14.43 -2.66 0.75
CA ARG A 29 -14.73 -3.89 0.00
C ARG A 29 -14.09 -3.92 -1.39
N GLY A 30 -14.01 -2.78 -2.06
CA GLY A 30 -13.30 -2.66 -3.34
C GLY A 30 -11.82 -2.96 -3.17
N LEU A 31 -11.20 -2.38 -2.13
CA LEU A 31 -9.80 -2.68 -1.80
C LEU A 31 -9.61 -4.14 -1.41
N ALA A 32 -10.52 -4.73 -0.62
CA ALA A 32 -10.48 -6.13 -0.22
C ALA A 32 -10.40 -7.10 -1.41
N LYS A 33 -11.24 -6.87 -2.41
CA LYS A 33 -11.21 -7.64 -3.66
C LYS A 33 -9.89 -7.43 -4.40
N LEU A 34 -9.41 -6.19 -4.48
CA LEU A 34 -8.19 -5.83 -5.21
C LEU A 34 -6.93 -6.49 -4.63
N ILE A 35 -6.73 -6.40 -3.32
CA ILE A 35 -5.49 -6.89 -2.66
C ILE A 35 -5.63 -8.29 -2.05
N LYS A 36 -6.81 -8.92 -2.21
CA LYS A 36 -7.15 -10.26 -1.73
C LYS A 36 -6.84 -10.44 -0.24
N GLU A 37 -7.44 -9.58 0.58
CA GLU A 37 -7.31 -9.59 2.04
C GLU A 37 -8.69 -9.41 2.69
N ASP A 38 -8.82 -9.84 3.95
CA ASP A 38 -10.06 -9.73 4.72
C ASP A 38 -10.50 -8.24 4.89
N PRO A 39 -11.78 -7.91 4.65
CA PRO A 39 -12.29 -6.54 4.81
C PRO A 39 -12.10 -5.95 6.21
N GLY A 40 -12.21 -6.76 7.28
CA GLY A 40 -12.01 -6.30 8.65
C GLY A 40 -10.55 -5.89 8.91
N ASN A 41 -9.61 -6.71 8.45
CA ASN A 41 -8.17 -6.39 8.49
C ASN A 41 -7.84 -5.11 7.72
N ILE A 42 -8.38 -4.98 6.52
CA ILE A 42 -8.21 -3.78 5.70
C ILE A 42 -8.79 -2.56 6.41
N GLN A 43 -10.01 -2.65 6.95
CA GLN A 43 -10.64 -1.55 7.64
C GLN A 43 -9.79 -1.07 8.83
N ARG A 44 -9.21 -2.00 9.60
CA ARG A 44 -8.32 -1.67 10.72
C ARG A 44 -7.07 -0.92 10.25
N GLU A 45 -6.43 -1.38 9.16
CA GLU A 45 -5.22 -0.72 8.65
C GLU A 45 -5.52 0.61 7.96
N LEU A 46 -6.63 0.73 7.21
CA LEU A 46 -7.07 1.99 6.61
C LEU A 46 -7.31 3.06 7.68
N LYS A 47 -8.02 2.72 8.76
CA LYS A 47 -8.23 3.65 9.90
C LYS A 47 -6.91 4.09 10.54
N ARG A 48 -5.93 3.20 10.67
CA ARG A 48 -4.61 3.56 11.21
C ARG A 48 -3.87 4.52 10.29
N LEU A 49 -3.88 4.25 8.98
CA LEU A 49 -3.23 5.08 7.98
C LEU A 49 -3.91 6.44 7.80
N GLU A 50 -5.23 6.50 7.98
CA GLU A 50 -6.00 7.74 8.06
C GLU A 50 -5.63 8.54 9.32
N LYS A 51 -5.58 7.88 10.49
CA LYS A 51 -5.24 8.53 11.76
C LYS A 51 -3.88 9.23 11.74
N VAL A 52 -2.89 8.66 11.05
CA VAL A 52 -1.55 9.26 10.90
C VAL A 52 -1.47 10.26 9.73
N GLY A 53 -2.56 10.43 8.97
CA GLY A 53 -2.65 11.41 7.89
C GLY A 53 -2.09 10.95 6.54
N PHE A 54 -1.70 9.69 6.37
CA PHE A 54 -1.28 9.16 5.06
C PHE A 54 -2.46 9.01 4.11
N LEU A 55 -3.61 8.58 4.64
CA LEU A 55 -4.87 8.52 3.89
C LEU A 55 -5.85 9.57 4.40
N ARG A 56 -6.81 9.92 3.56
CA ARG A 56 -8.04 10.62 3.92
C ARG A 56 -9.23 9.72 3.58
N SER A 57 -10.37 9.98 4.19
CA SER A 57 -11.63 9.36 3.81
C SER A 57 -12.72 10.39 3.56
N GLU A 58 -13.66 10.00 2.72
CA GLU A 58 -14.90 10.74 2.48
C GLU A 58 -16.09 9.79 2.60
N LYS A 59 -17.24 10.32 3.03
CA LYS A 59 -18.48 9.56 3.09
C LYS A 59 -19.08 9.51 1.68
N GLN A 60 -19.27 8.29 1.16
CA GLN A 60 -19.92 8.03 -0.12
C GLN A 60 -21.14 7.13 0.12
N GLY A 61 -22.31 7.77 0.24
CA GLY A 61 -23.56 7.11 0.65
C GLY A 61 -23.44 6.48 2.04
N ASN A 62 -23.70 5.17 2.12
CA ASN A 62 -23.58 4.38 3.35
C ASN A 62 -22.17 3.81 3.58
N SER A 63 -21.19 4.22 2.78
CA SER A 63 -19.81 3.72 2.85
C SER A 63 -18.80 4.86 3.00
N ARG A 64 -17.55 4.52 3.30
CA ARG A 64 -16.41 5.44 3.26
C ARG A 64 -15.47 5.03 2.13
N ALA A 65 -15.13 5.99 1.28
CA ALA A 65 -14.05 5.86 0.32
C ALA A 65 -12.77 6.41 0.93
N TYR A 66 -11.63 5.77 0.65
CA TYR A 66 -10.31 6.16 1.11
C TYR A 66 -9.43 6.52 -0.08
N PHE A 67 -8.62 7.55 0.09
CA PHE A 67 -7.70 8.09 -0.92
C PHE A 67 -6.43 8.65 -0.28
N THR A 68 -5.37 8.79 -1.08
CA THR A 68 -4.06 9.23 -0.62
C THR A 68 -4.05 10.72 -0.26
N ASN A 69 -3.46 11.07 0.88
CA ASN A 69 -3.12 12.46 1.20
C ASN A 69 -1.80 12.84 0.51
N LYS A 70 -1.85 13.47 -0.66
CA LYS A 70 -0.65 13.88 -1.41
C LYS A 70 0.21 14.92 -0.66
N GLN A 71 -0.37 15.61 0.34
CA GLN A 71 0.30 16.58 1.21
C GLN A 71 0.90 15.94 2.47
N PHE A 72 0.89 14.61 2.59
CA PHE A 72 1.53 13.93 3.72
C PHE A 72 3.05 14.20 3.71
N PRO A 73 3.67 14.59 4.85
CA PRO A 73 5.03 15.14 4.86
C PRO A 73 6.11 14.28 4.21
N ILE A 74 5.99 12.95 4.26
CA ILE A 74 6.96 12.00 3.69
C ILE A 74 6.39 11.22 2.50
N PHE A 75 5.37 11.77 1.83
CA PHE A 75 4.67 11.06 0.77
C PHE A 75 5.60 10.64 -0.38
N LYS A 76 6.46 11.56 -0.84
CA LYS A 76 7.35 11.33 -1.99
C LYS A 76 8.44 10.31 -1.67
N GLU A 77 8.96 10.32 -0.45
CA GLU A 77 9.93 9.37 0.07
C GLU A 77 9.29 7.98 0.17
N LEU A 78 8.08 7.89 0.73
CA LEU A 78 7.33 6.62 0.83
C LEU A 78 7.01 6.05 -0.56
N GLN A 79 6.57 6.90 -1.49
CA GLN A 79 6.34 6.51 -2.88
C GLN A 79 7.62 6.00 -3.55
N SER A 80 8.75 6.69 -3.36
CA SER A 80 10.05 6.28 -3.89
C SER A 80 10.52 4.95 -3.30
N MET A 81 10.35 4.74 -1.99
CA MET A 81 10.65 3.46 -1.33
C MET A 81 9.82 2.32 -1.89
N VAL A 82 8.52 2.53 -2.10
CA VAL A 82 7.62 1.55 -2.70
C VAL A 82 8.08 1.17 -4.11
N ILE A 83 8.35 2.15 -4.97
CA ILE A 83 8.77 1.93 -6.36
C ILE A 83 10.08 1.12 -6.40
N LYS A 84 11.09 1.56 -5.65
CA LYS A 84 12.38 0.85 -5.56
C LYS A 84 12.20 -0.57 -5.02
N SER A 85 11.34 -0.75 -4.01
CA SER A 85 11.12 -2.08 -3.43
C SER A 85 10.56 -3.10 -4.43
N GLN A 86 9.72 -2.66 -5.37
CA GLN A 86 9.13 -3.51 -6.40
C GLN A 86 10.15 -3.84 -7.50
N GLN A 87 11.03 -2.90 -7.87
CA GLN A 87 12.07 -3.13 -8.87
C GLN A 87 13.06 -4.21 -8.43
N HIS A 88 13.48 -4.21 -7.16
CA HIS A 88 14.35 -5.25 -6.62
C HIS A 88 13.66 -6.62 -6.50
N ALA A 89 12.35 -6.65 -6.24
CA ALA A 89 11.59 -7.90 -6.23
C ALA A 89 11.44 -8.52 -7.63
N ALA A 90 11.47 -7.69 -8.68
CA ALA A 90 11.35 -8.13 -10.07
C ALA A 90 12.68 -8.60 -10.69
N ARG A 91 13.82 -8.43 -10.01
CA ARG A 91 15.12 -8.88 -10.52
C ARG A 91 15.21 -10.40 -10.30
N PRO A 92 15.27 -11.24 -11.36
CA PRO A 92 15.49 -12.67 -11.17
C PRO A 92 16.82 -12.84 -10.44
N LYS A 93 16.88 -13.71 -9.43
CA LYS A 93 18.17 -14.21 -8.95
C LYS A 93 18.86 -14.82 -10.16
N ARG A 94 19.87 -14.15 -10.72
CA ARG A 94 20.78 -14.78 -11.67
C ARG A 94 21.39 -15.94 -10.91
N SER A 95 20.93 -17.16 -11.21
CA SER A 95 21.58 -18.38 -10.79
C SER A 95 22.98 -18.35 -11.36
N SER A 96 23.99 -18.11 -10.52
CA SER A 96 25.37 -18.45 -10.81
C SER A 96 25.45 -19.98 -10.87
N VAL A 97 25.10 -20.54 -12.02
CA VAL A 97 25.56 -21.86 -12.42
C VAL A 97 26.62 -21.55 -13.47
N ASP A 98 27.79 -21.12 -12.98
CA ASP A 98 28.99 -21.24 -13.77
C ASP A 98 29.45 -22.70 -13.71
N ARG A 99 29.78 -23.16 -14.90
CA ARG A 99 30.17 -24.51 -15.29
C ARG A 99 31.46 -24.89 -14.58
N ASP A 100 31.50 -26.13 -14.10
CA ASP A 100 32.69 -26.97 -14.10
C ASP A 100 32.30 -28.32 -14.72
#